data_AF-S7Q4W5-F1
#
_entry.id   AF-S7Q4W5-F1
#
_cell.length_a   1.000
_cell.length_b   1.000
_cell.length_c   1.000
_cell.angle_alpha   90.00
_cell.angle_beta   90.00
_cell.angle_gamma   90.00
#
_symmetry.space_group_name_H-M   'P 1'
#
loop_
_entity.id
_entity.type
_entity.pdbx_description
1 polymer ?
#
loop_
_entity_poly.entity_id
_entity_poly.type
_entity_poly.pdbx_seq_one_letter_code
_entity_poly.pdbx_strand_id
1 'polypeptide(L)'
;MAGDQLDSSEPRKRRKTAELQASASEWDAFFARVQQFDVQFVQSKGKFAFSFVEGPLVKALRSGDWILLDEINLASSETLECISSLLHDPNGSITLTEQGHLEPVPRHPDFRLFACMNPATDVGKKDLPPTVRSRFTEIQVSPPDADRDTLLSIVSQYIGPSAVGDKAAIMDVAEYYTAMKRLADGREVADGSNHRPHYSMRTLARALTFASDMTGSFGLRRALWEGCLMAFTMVLNGPSAELALSIAQKHLLSRVKNARSLLSKEPVPPRSSSGSDFVKVGPFYLEKGPVPEDLIDDYIMTPSVERKLIDLARIITTRRFPVLIEGPTSSGKTSSIEYLARRTGHRFVRINNHEHTDIQEYIGTYVPDPETGKLVFKDGLLVHALRHGHWIVLDELNLAPTDVLEALNRLLDDNRELMIPETQEVVRPHPHFMLFATQNPPGLYGGRKVLSRAFRNRFLEVHFEDVPQAELETILCQRCRIAPSYGQRIVAVFRELQKRRQSSRVFESKHGFATLRDLFRWAGRGAVGYQELANDGYMLLAERARREDDKAVVKEVIELIMKVTIHEKALYGLDRSKAELEEYLGCTVPSGPGLIWTEAMRRLFILLCRALKHNEPVLLVGETGSGKTS
;
A
#
# COMPACT_ATOMS: atom_id res chain seq x y z
N MET A 1 22.96 2.40 -4.45
CA MET A 1 23.14 1.22 -5.33
C MET A 1 23.97 0.18 -4.58
N ALA A 2 23.31 -0.67 -3.79
CA ALA A 2 23.87 -1.96 -3.42
C ALA A 2 23.12 -2.96 -4.30
N GLY A 3 23.76 -3.37 -5.39
CA GLY A 3 23.23 -4.44 -6.21
C GLY A 3 23.20 -5.69 -5.36
N ASP A 4 22.01 -6.29 -5.21
CA ASP A 4 21.92 -7.72 -5.00
C ASP A 4 22.71 -8.37 -6.14
N GLN A 5 23.93 -8.80 -5.83
CA GLN A 5 24.59 -9.85 -6.56
C GLN A 5 23.75 -11.11 -6.33
N LEU A 6 22.67 -11.24 -7.08
CA LEU A 6 22.17 -12.52 -7.52
C LEU A 6 23.26 -13.10 -8.41
N ASP A 7 24.18 -13.80 -7.76
CA ASP A 7 25.24 -14.60 -8.36
C ASP A 7 24.63 -15.51 -9.42
N SER A 8 24.71 -15.08 -10.68
CA SER A 8 24.07 -15.70 -11.85
C SER A 8 25.07 -15.92 -12.97
N SER A 9 26.33 -16.21 -12.62
CA SER A 9 27.39 -16.51 -13.58
C SER A 9 28.26 -17.72 -13.22
N GLU A 10 27.77 -18.67 -12.40
CA GLU A 10 28.29 -20.04 -12.47
C GLU A 10 27.57 -20.79 -13.62
N PRO A 11 28.29 -21.44 -14.56
CA PRO A 11 27.65 -22.37 -15.47
C PRO A 11 26.93 -23.40 -14.62
N ARG A 12 25.62 -23.62 -14.86
CA ARG A 12 24.80 -24.65 -14.17
C ARG A 12 25.62 -25.94 -14.09
N LYS A 13 26.30 -26.16 -12.96
CA LYS A 13 27.04 -27.40 -12.70
C LYS A 13 25.99 -28.48 -12.86
N ARG A 14 26.14 -29.35 -13.86
CA ARG A 14 25.35 -30.58 -13.97
C ARG A 14 25.38 -31.19 -12.57
N ARG A 15 24.22 -31.16 -11.90
CA ARG A 15 24.02 -31.69 -10.56
C ARG A 15 24.62 -33.09 -10.59
N LYS A 16 25.69 -33.34 -9.81
CA LYS A 16 26.08 -34.73 -9.51
C LYS A 16 24.84 -35.32 -8.88
N THR A 17 24.10 -36.14 -9.61
CA THR A 17 23.08 -37.00 -9.04
C THR A 17 23.80 -37.76 -7.94
N ALA A 18 23.43 -37.52 -6.68
CA ALA A 18 23.73 -38.47 -5.64
C ALA A 18 23.30 -39.83 -6.19
N GLU A 19 24.21 -40.81 -6.19
CA GLU A 19 23.87 -42.16 -6.61
C GLU A 19 22.63 -42.58 -5.81
N LEU A 20 21.49 -42.70 -6.50
CA LEU A 20 20.27 -43.23 -5.92
C LEU A 20 20.54 -44.70 -5.61
N GLN A 21 21.06 -44.98 -4.42
CA GLN A 21 21.13 -46.32 -3.85
C GLN A 21 19.72 -46.77 -3.42
N ALA A 22 18.75 -46.68 -4.32
CA ALA A 22 17.44 -47.27 -4.09
C ALA A 22 17.57 -48.78 -4.33
N SER A 23 17.30 -49.59 -3.29
CA SER A 23 17.40 -51.05 -3.39
C SER A 23 16.34 -51.62 -4.34
N ALA A 24 16.61 -52.76 -4.99
CA ALA A 24 15.62 -53.42 -5.85
C ALA A 24 14.29 -53.68 -5.10
N SER A 25 14.37 -54.02 -3.80
CA SER A 25 13.21 -54.19 -2.93
C SER A 25 12.38 -52.93 -2.74
N GLU A 26 12.99 -51.74 -2.74
CA GLU A 26 12.25 -50.47 -2.64
C GLU A 26 11.47 -50.18 -3.92
N TRP A 27 12.04 -50.51 -5.07
CA TRP A 27 11.37 -50.39 -6.36
C TRP A 27 10.21 -51.37 -6.51
N ASP A 28 10.38 -52.62 -6.10
CA ASP A 28 9.32 -53.62 -6.09
C ASP A 28 8.17 -53.21 -5.14
N ALA A 29 8.51 -52.71 -3.94
CA ALA A 29 7.53 -52.18 -3.00
C ALA A 29 6.83 -50.91 -3.51
N PHE A 30 7.53 -50.06 -4.24
CA PHE A 30 6.92 -48.89 -4.90
C PHE A 30 5.98 -49.33 -6.03
N PHE A 31 6.40 -50.27 -6.88
CA PHE A 31 5.57 -50.82 -7.96
C PHE A 31 4.30 -51.47 -7.42
N ALA A 32 4.39 -52.24 -6.34
CA ALA A 32 3.22 -52.81 -5.66
C ALA A 32 2.26 -51.72 -5.14
N ARG A 33 2.79 -50.61 -4.58
CA ARG A 33 1.98 -49.46 -4.15
C ARG A 33 1.31 -48.76 -5.33
N VAL A 34 1.99 -48.61 -6.46
CA VAL A 34 1.42 -48.02 -7.68
C VAL A 34 0.31 -48.91 -8.24
N GLN A 35 0.51 -50.23 -8.30
CA GLN A 35 -0.52 -51.16 -8.73
C GLN A 35 -1.75 -51.14 -7.80
N GLN A 36 -1.54 -51.07 -6.49
CA GLN A 36 -2.63 -50.89 -5.52
C GLN A 36 -3.35 -49.55 -5.73
N PHE A 37 -2.60 -48.48 -5.98
CA PHE A 37 -3.17 -47.16 -6.27
C PHE A 37 -4.00 -47.17 -7.56
N ASP A 38 -3.52 -47.78 -8.65
CA ASP A 38 -4.27 -47.89 -9.91
C ASP A 38 -5.58 -48.67 -9.73
N VAL A 39 -5.54 -49.78 -9.00
CA VAL A 39 -6.75 -50.56 -8.68
C VAL A 39 -7.72 -49.72 -7.86
N GLN A 40 -7.24 -49.01 -6.83
CA GLN A 40 -8.07 -48.10 -6.03
C GLN A 40 -8.62 -46.93 -6.85
N PHE A 41 -7.84 -46.35 -7.75
CA PHE A 41 -8.22 -45.21 -8.59
C PHE A 41 -9.32 -45.60 -9.59
N VAL A 42 -9.16 -46.76 -10.24
CA VAL A 42 -10.15 -47.32 -11.16
C VAL A 42 -11.44 -47.72 -10.43
N GLN A 43 -11.33 -48.34 -9.25
CA GLN A 43 -12.50 -48.69 -8.43
C GLN A 43 -13.21 -47.47 -7.85
N SER A 44 -12.49 -46.38 -7.56
CA SER A 44 -13.03 -45.15 -6.99
C SER A 44 -13.68 -44.20 -8.02
N LYS A 45 -13.82 -44.61 -9.29
CA LYS A 45 -14.42 -43.82 -10.40
C LYS A 45 -13.83 -42.41 -10.52
N GLY A 46 -12.52 -42.25 -10.37
CA GLY A 46 -11.88 -40.93 -10.50
C GLY A 46 -12.28 -39.92 -9.43
N LYS A 47 -12.83 -40.36 -8.28
CA LYS A 47 -12.98 -39.49 -7.11
C LYS A 47 -11.58 -39.06 -6.67
N PHE A 48 -11.29 -37.78 -6.88
CA PHE A 48 -10.00 -37.13 -6.71
C PHE A 48 -9.27 -37.51 -5.40
N ALA A 49 -7.93 -37.49 -5.47
CA ALA A 49 -7.01 -37.58 -4.33
C ALA A 49 -7.01 -36.31 -3.43
N PHE A 50 -8.17 -35.63 -3.31
CA PHE A 50 -8.36 -34.46 -2.47
C PHE A 50 -9.40 -34.79 -1.40
N SER A 51 -9.04 -34.56 -0.14
CA SER A 51 -9.95 -34.70 0.99
C SER A 51 -10.86 -33.48 1.09
N PHE A 52 -12.17 -33.67 1.22
CA PHE A 52 -13.09 -32.60 1.60
C PHE A 52 -12.74 -32.11 3.01
N VAL A 53 -12.56 -30.81 3.18
CA VAL A 53 -12.28 -30.19 4.48
C VAL A 53 -13.52 -29.42 4.92
N GLU A 54 -14.11 -29.83 6.05
CA GLU A 54 -15.25 -29.13 6.62
C GLU A 54 -14.88 -27.69 7.02
N GLY A 55 -15.66 -26.73 6.53
CA GLY A 55 -15.50 -25.31 6.85
C GLY A 55 -15.97 -24.96 8.28
N PRO A 56 -15.65 -23.74 8.76
CA PRO A 56 -15.98 -23.31 10.12
C PRO A 56 -17.47 -23.36 10.46
N LEU A 57 -18.34 -23.06 9.50
CA LEU A 57 -19.80 -23.09 9.69
C LEU A 57 -20.32 -24.48 10.05
N VAL A 58 -19.85 -25.51 9.35
CA VAL A 58 -20.27 -26.90 9.57
C VAL A 58 -19.78 -27.40 10.92
N LYS A 59 -18.53 -27.09 11.27
CA LYS A 59 -17.95 -27.47 12.56
C LYS A 59 -18.73 -26.87 13.72
N ALA A 60 -18.98 -25.56 13.67
CA ALA A 60 -19.77 -24.85 14.68
C ALA A 60 -21.20 -25.39 14.79
N LEU A 61 -21.82 -25.75 13.67
CA LEU A 61 -23.16 -26.31 13.64
C LEU A 61 -23.24 -27.63 14.42
N ARG A 62 -22.18 -28.46 14.36
CA ARG A 62 -22.08 -29.72 15.10
C ARG A 62 -21.69 -29.53 16.58
N SER A 63 -20.79 -28.59 16.87
CA SER A 63 -20.27 -28.34 18.24
C SER A 63 -21.18 -27.46 19.10
N GLY A 64 -22.10 -26.69 18.49
CA GLY A 64 -22.92 -25.72 19.21
C GLY A 64 -22.29 -24.33 19.36
N ASP A 65 -21.22 -24.06 18.62
CA ASP A 65 -20.53 -22.77 18.70
C ASP A 65 -21.38 -21.63 18.13
N TRP A 66 -21.07 -20.41 18.55
CA TRP A 66 -21.73 -19.21 18.06
C TRP A 66 -21.00 -18.68 16.83
N ILE A 67 -21.75 -18.35 15.78
CA ILE A 67 -21.20 -17.78 14.55
C ILE A 67 -21.67 -16.36 14.36
N LEU A 68 -20.74 -15.49 13.98
CA LEU A 68 -20.99 -14.15 13.49
C LEU A 68 -20.65 -14.09 11.99
N LEU A 69 -21.66 -13.84 11.15
CA LEU A 69 -21.49 -13.50 9.74
C LEU A 69 -21.31 -11.98 9.62
N ASP A 70 -20.07 -11.53 9.52
CA ASP A 70 -19.77 -10.12 9.32
C ASP A 70 -19.91 -9.72 7.84
N GLU A 71 -20.35 -8.49 7.59
CA GLU A 71 -20.62 -7.93 6.26
C GLU A 71 -21.42 -8.87 5.33
N ILE A 72 -22.47 -9.52 5.85
CA ILE A 72 -23.28 -10.53 5.13
C ILE A 72 -23.83 -10.05 3.79
N ASN A 73 -23.96 -8.74 3.60
CA ASN A 73 -24.47 -8.13 2.37
C ASN A 73 -23.44 -8.05 1.23
N LEU A 74 -22.18 -8.42 1.47
CA LEU A 74 -21.16 -8.63 0.44
C LEU A 74 -21.19 -10.05 -0.15
N ALA A 75 -21.83 -11.00 0.53
CA ALA A 75 -21.89 -12.39 0.09
C ALA A 75 -22.63 -12.54 -1.26
N SER A 76 -22.21 -13.53 -2.05
CA SER A 76 -22.90 -13.88 -3.29
C SER A 76 -24.31 -14.40 -3.02
N SER A 77 -25.21 -14.28 -4.00
CA SER A 77 -26.59 -14.79 -3.87
C SER A 77 -26.60 -16.31 -3.61
N GLU A 78 -25.69 -17.05 -4.24
CA GLU A 78 -25.54 -18.50 -4.06
C GLU A 78 -25.16 -18.84 -2.61
N THR A 79 -24.20 -18.10 -2.02
CA THR A 79 -23.81 -18.29 -0.61
C THR A 79 -24.95 -17.97 0.35
N LEU A 80 -25.74 -16.93 0.06
CA LEU A 80 -26.90 -16.55 0.88
C LEU A 80 -28.04 -17.58 0.80
N GLU A 81 -28.22 -18.22 -0.35
CA GLU A 81 -29.19 -19.32 -0.50
C GLU A 81 -28.78 -20.55 0.32
N CYS A 82 -27.48 -20.89 0.36
CA CYS A 82 -26.97 -22.01 1.15
C CYS A 82 -27.23 -21.87 2.66
N ILE A 83 -27.22 -20.65 3.19
CA ILE A 83 -27.54 -20.40 4.60
C ILE A 83 -29.05 -20.21 4.85
N SER A 84 -29.86 -20.08 3.79
CA SER A 84 -31.30 -19.82 3.90
C SER A 84 -32.05 -20.96 4.61
N SER A 85 -31.60 -22.21 4.43
CA SER A 85 -32.16 -23.38 5.12
C SER A 85 -31.92 -23.33 6.63
N LEU A 86 -30.74 -22.83 7.05
CA LEU A 86 -30.37 -22.65 8.45
C LEU A 86 -31.17 -21.54 9.14
N LEU A 87 -31.61 -20.53 8.36
CA LEU A 87 -32.40 -19.40 8.84
C LEU A 87 -33.91 -19.70 8.98
N HIS A 88 -34.42 -20.75 8.34
CA HIS A 88 -35.85 -21.00 8.25
C HIS A 88 -36.46 -21.66 9.50
N ASP A 89 -35.74 -22.61 10.09
CA ASP A 89 -36.25 -23.46 11.17
C ASP A 89 -35.22 -23.53 12.32
N PRO A 90 -35.66 -23.51 13.60
CA PRO A 90 -34.80 -23.83 14.74
C PRO A 90 -34.02 -25.16 14.59
N ASN A 91 -34.57 -26.12 13.85
CA ASN A 91 -33.95 -27.41 13.49
C ASN A 91 -33.33 -27.41 12.09
N GLY A 92 -33.20 -26.24 11.44
CA GLY A 92 -32.66 -26.10 10.11
C GLY A 92 -31.24 -26.67 9.99
N SER A 93 -31.00 -27.41 8.92
CA SER A 93 -29.75 -28.11 8.65
C SER A 93 -29.13 -27.65 7.32
N ILE A 94 -27.84 -27.94 7.15
CA ILE A 94 -27.11 -27.73 5.88
C ILE A 94 -26.75 -29.10 5.31
N THR A 95 -26.93 -29.29 4.01
CA THR A 95 -26.59 -30.54 3.31
C THR A 95 -25.30 -30.34 2.50
N LEU A 96 -24.31 -31.22 2.67
CA LEU A 96 -23.01 -31.12 2.02
C LEU A 96 -22.98 -31.91 0.71
N THR A 97 -23.52 -31.30 -0.35
CA THR A 97 -23.62 -31.95 -1.67
C THR A 97 -22.26 -32.29 -2.29
N GLU A 98 -21.21 -31.52 -1.98
CA GLU A 98 -19.85 -31.69 -2.51
C GLU A 98 -19.14 -32.94 -1.98
N GLN A 99 -19.47 -33.39 -0.76
CA GLN A 99 -18.92 -34.61 -0.17
C GLN A 99 -19.59 -35.88 -0.74
N GLY A 100 -20.67 -35.72 -1.52
CA GLY A 100 -21.50 -36.82 -2.00
C GLY A 100 -22.32 -37.49 -0.90
N HIS A 101 -22.33 -36.92 0.32
CA HIS A 101 -23.21 -37.33 1.41
C HIS A 101 -24.50 -36.51 1.35
N LEU A 102 -25.62 -37.18 1.15
CA LEU A 102 -26.95 -36.56 1.11
C LEU A 102 -27.52 -36.31 2.51
N GLU A 103 -26.81 -36.70 3.56
CA GLU A 103 -27.28 -36.54 4.93
C GLU A 103 -27.12 -35.08 5.42
N PRO A 104 -28.20 -34.47 5.94
CA PRO A 104 -28.13 -33.13 6.50
C PRO A 104 -27.28 -33.11 7.77
N VAL A 105 -26.48 -32.06 7.94
CA VAL A 105 -25.70 -31.84 9.16
C VAL A 105 -26.64 -31.46 10.29
N PRO A 106 -26.68 -32.24 11.40
CA PRO A 106 -27.57 -31.93 12.52
C PRO A 106 -27.11 -30.66 13.22
N ARG A 107 -28.08 -29.78 13.52
CA ARG A 107 -27.86 -28.55 14.26
C ARG A 107 -27.81 -28.84 15.75
N HIS A 108 -26.72 -28.42 16.40
CA HIS A 108 -26.59 -28.51 17.85
C HIS A 108 -27.57 -27.53 18.54
N PRO A 109 -28.22 -27.93 19.66
CA PRO A 109 -29.20 -27.08 20.36
C PRO A 109 -28.68 -25.70 20.81
N ASP A 110 -27.40 -25.65 21.19
CA ASP A 110 -26.75 -24.40 21.65
C ASP A 110 -26.21 -23.51 20.52
N PHE A 111 -26.29 -23.97 19.26
CA PHE A 111 -25.83 -23.20 18.11
C PHE A 111 -26.60 -21.87 17.98
N ARG A 112 -25.86 -20.76 17.82
CA ARG A 112 -26.42 -19.43 17.59
C ARG A 112 -25.78 -18.78 16.37
N LEU A 113 -26.61 -18.13 15.57
CA LEU A 113 -26.19 -17.42 14.37
C LEU A 113 -26.51 -15.93 14.53
N PHE A 114 -25.48 -15.11 14.37
CA PHE A 114 -25.55 -13.66 14.33
C PHE A 114 -25.08 -13.20 12.95
N ALA A 115 -25.63 -12.10 12.46
CA ALA A 115 -25.18 -11.47 11.24
C ALA A 115 -25.10 -9.96 11.41
N CYS A 116 -24.04 -9.35 10.89
CA CYS A 116 -23.84 -7.92 10.86
C CYS A 116 -23.81 -7.45 9.40
N MET A 117 -24.45 -6.31 9.14
CA MET A 117 -24.29 -5.61 7.87
C MET A 117 -24.24 -4.11 8.12
N ASN A 118 -23.47 -3.44 7.27
CA ASN A 118 -23.53 -2.00 7.17
C ASN A 118 -24.65 -1.61 6.19
N PRO A 119 -25.35 -0.47 6.40
CA PRO A 119 -26.35 0.02 5.45
C PRO A 119 -25.81 0.14 4.02
N ALA A 120 -26.66 -0.11 3.02
CA ALA A 120 -26.30 -0.11 1.60
C ALA A 120 -25.95 1.28 1.01
N THR A 121 -25.72 2.29 1.86
CA THR A 121 -25.31 3.64 1.44
C THR A 121 -23.83 3.75 1.08
N ASP A 122 -23.02 2.73 1.40
CA ASP A 122 -21.59 2.70 1.11
C ASP A 122 -21.29 2.06 -0.26
N VAL A 123 -20.24 2.55 -0.92
CA VAL A 123 -19.75 2.02 -2.21
C VAL A 123 -19.51 0.51 -2.13
N GLY A 124 -20.12 -0.24 -3.06
CA GLY A 124 -19.94 -1.69 -3.21
C GLY A 124 -20.86 -2.54 -2.33
N LYS A 125 -21.64 -1.95 -1.42
CA LYS A 125 -22.59 -2.68 -0.57
C LYS A 125 -23.94 -2.80 -1.24
N LYS A 126 -24.48 -4.02 -1.29
CA LYS A 126 -25.84 -4.30 -1.77
C LYS A 126 -26.78 -4.38 -0.59
N ASP A 127 -28.07 -4.18 -0.84
CA ASP A 127 -29.10 -4.57 0.14
C ASP A 127 -29.20 -6.09 0.18
N LEU A 128 -29.46 -6.63 1.37
CA LEU A 128 -29.80 -8.05 1.51
C LEU A 128 -31.10 -8.35 0.74
N PRO A 129 -31.17 -9.50 0.04
CA PRO A 129 -32.42 -9.96 -0.55
C PRO A 129 -33.55 -9.97 0.51
N PRO A 130 -34.75 -9.43 0.20
CA PRO A 130 -35.84 -9.36 1.17
C PRO A 130 -36.23 -10.72 1.78
N THR A 131 -36.05 -11.80 1.02
CA THR A 131 -36.29 -13.19 1.44
C THR A 131 -35.34 -13.68 2.54
N VAL A 132 -34.12 -13.15 2.58
CA VAL A 132 -33.12 -13.45 3.61
C VAL A 132 -33.26 -12.46 4.77
N ARG A 133 -33.41 -11.16 4.46
CA ARG A 133 -33.53 -10.09 5.47
C ARG A 133 -34.73 -10.32 6.41
N SER A 134 -35.88 -10.70 5.86
CA SER A 134 -37.09 -10.98 6.66
C SER A 134 -36.98 -12.18 7.61
N ARG A 135 -35.96 -13.04 7.43
CA ARG A 135 -35.70 -14.19 8.32
C ARG A 135 -34.82 -13.83 9.51
N PHE A 136 -34.17 -12.66 9.49
CA PHE A 136 -33.43 -12.16 10.64
C PHE A 136 -34.33 -11.28 11.51
N THR A 137 -34.14 -11.37 12.82
CA THR A 137 -34.59 -10.31 13.73
C THR A 137 -33.63 -9.13 13.61
N GLU A 138 -34.04 -8.09 12.91
CA GLU A 138 -33.23 -6.89 12.68
C GLU A 138 -33.24 -5.99 13.92
N ILE A 139 -32.05 -5.71 14.47
CA ILE A 139 -31.86 -4.79 15.59
C ILE A 139 -30.95 -3.66 15.11
N GLN A 140 -31.48 -2.43 15.11
CA GLN A 140 -30.70 -1.26 14.74
C GLN A 140 -29.80 -0.84 15.91
N VAL A 141 -28.50 -0.72 15.66
CA VAL A 141 -27.52 -0.27 16.65
C VAL A 141 -27.22 1.21 16.43
N SER A 142 -27.52 2.04 17.44
CA SER A 142 -27.17 3.46 17.43
C SER A 142 -25.71 3.67 17.82
N PRO A 143 -24.99 4.64 17.22
CA PRO A 143 -23.63 4.99 17.63
C PRO A 143 -23.57 5.42 19.10
N PRO A 144 -22.61 4.92 19.90
CA PRO A 144 -22.56 5.17 21.34
C PRO A 144 -22.16 6.62 21.68
N ASP A 145 -21.62 7.36 20.72
CA ASP A 145 -21.24 8.76 20.86
C ASP A 145 -22.41 9.75 20.67
N ALA A 146 -23.62 9.26 20.42
CA ALA A 146 -24.82 10.08 20.46
C ALA A 146 -25.15 10.55 21.89
N ASP A 147 -24.80 9.73 22.89
CA ASP A 147 -24.98 10.05 24.31
C ASP A 147 -23.68 10.55 24.94
N ARG A 148 -23.75 11.71 25.61
CA ARG A 148 -22.60 12.35 26.21
C ARG A 148 -22.05 11.55 27.39
N ASP A 149 -22.92 10.96 28.20
CA ASP A 149 -22.50 10.23 29.40
C ASP A 149 -21.86 8.88 29.03
N THR A 150 -22.39 8.22 28.00
CA THR A 150 -21.78 7.05 27.38
C THR A 150 -20.42 7.38 26.77
N LEU A 151 -20.29 8.48 26.02
CA LEU A 151 -19.00 8.93 25.48
C LEU A 151 -17.97 9.17 26.59
N LEU A 152 -18.35 9.87 27.66
CA LEU A 152 -17.48 10.13 28.82
C LEU A 152 -17.06 8.82 29.51
N SER A 153 -17.98 7.87 29.64
CA SER A 153 -17.71 6.55 30.21
C SER A 153 -16.71 5.77 29.37
N ILE A 154 -16.84 5.82 28.05
CA ILE A 154 -15.89 5.19 27.12
C ILE A 154 -14.51 5.83 27.25
N VAL A 155 -14.41 7.16 27.21
CA VAL A 155 -13.12 7.87 27.37
C VAL A 155 -12.49 7.52 28.73
N SER A 156 -13.29 7.52 29.80
CA SER A 156 -12.85 7.12 31.14
C SER A 156 -12.31 5.70 31.18
N GLN A 157 -12.91 4.75 30.44
CA GLN A 157 -12.43 3.37 30.39
C GLN A 157 -11.03 3.25 29.76
N TYR A 158 -10.73 4.05 28.73
CA TYR A 158 -9.43 3.98 28.05
C TYR A 158 -8.30 4.68 28.81
N ILE A 159 -8.56 5.88 29.36
CA ILE A 159 -7.52 6.73 29.94
C ILE A 159 -7.69 6.99 31.44
N GLY A 160 -8.75 6.50 32.07
CA GLY A 160 -9.04 6.69 33.50
C GLY A 160 -7.89 6.31 34.44
N PRO A 161 -7.22 5.16 34.25
CA PRO A 161 -6.04 4.79 35.05
C PRO A 161 -4.90 5.82 34.95
N SER A 162 -4.74 6.43 33.78
CA SER A 162 -3.74 7.47 33.50
C SER A 162 -4.18 8.87 33.93
N ALA A 163 -5.50 9.10 34.05
CA ALA A 163 -6.13 10.39 34.32
C ALA A 163 -6.42 10.66 35.80
N VAL A 164 -5.93 9.83 36.72
CA VAL A 164 -6.15 10.00 38.18
C VAL A 164 -5.77 11.40 38.66
N GLY A 165 -4.62 11.93 38.19
CA GLY A 165 -4.14 13.27 38.52
C GLY A 165 -4.75 14.41 37.69
N ASP A 166 -5.54 14.10 36.66
CA ASP A 166 -6.12 15.07 35.73
C ASP A 166 -7.44 14.55 35.13
N LYS A 167 -8.46 14.43 36.00
CA LYS A 167 -9.79 13.95 35.60
C LYS A 167 -10.46 14.84 34.54
N ALA A 168 -10.06 16.10 34.45
CA ALA A 168 -10.57 17.02 33.43
C ALA A 168 -10.21 16.58 32.01
N ALA A 169 -9.11 15.83 31.83
CA ALA A 169 -8.70 15.31 30.53
C ALA A 169 -9.79 14.46 29.85
N ILE A 170 -10.60 13.73 30.63
CA ILE A 170 -11.71 12.91 30.11
C ILE A 170 -12.75 13.82 29.44
N MET A 171 -13.16 14.89 30.11
CA MET A 171 -14.11 15.85 29.56
C MET A 171 -13.53 16.59 28.36
N ASP A 172 -12.27 17.04 28.46
CA ASP A 172 -11.60 17.80 27.41
C ASP A 172 -11.49 16.98 26.11
N VAL A 173 -11.22 15.67 26.21
CA VAL A 173 -11.17 14.77 25.04
C VAL A 173 -12.55 14.51 24.44
N ALA A 174 -13.58 14.30 25.27
CA ALA A 174 -14.95 14.14 24.80
C ALA A 174 -15.45 15.41 24.06
N GLU A 175 -15.12 16.60 24.59
CA GLU A 175 -15.43 17.87 23.94
C GLU A 175 -14.64 18.07 22.65
N TYR A 176 -13.35 17.73 22.62
CA TYR A 176 -12.54 17.74 21.41
C TYR A 176 -13.14 16.85 20.32
N TYR A 177 -13.48 15.59 20.66
CA TYR A 177 -14.10 14.65 19.72
C TYR A 177 -15.42 15.20 19.15
N THR A 178 -16.28 15.71 20.04
CA THR A 178 -17.57 16.30 19.64
C THR A 178 -17.37 17.51 18.73
N ALA A 179 -16.39 18.37 19.02
CA ALA A 179 -16.06 19.53 18.20
C ALA A 179 -15.54 19.11 16.81
N MET A 180 -14.62 18.16 16.74
CA MET A 180 -14.10 17.64 15.48
C MET A 180 -15.18 16.97 14.63
N LYS A 181 -16.08 16.22 15.26
CA LYS A 181 -17.22 15.60 14.58
C LYS A 181 -18.16 16.66 14.00
N ARG A 182 -18.48 17.71 14.76
CA ARG A 182 -19.29 18.84 14.27
C ARG A 182 -18.66 19.54 13.07
N LEU A 183 -17.35 19.81 13.11
CA LEU A 183 -16.63 20.42 11.97
C LEU A 183 -16.68 19.54 10.73
N ALA A 184 -16.50 18.22 10.90
CA ALA A 184 -16.60 17.28 9.79
C ALA A 184 -18.03 17.22 9.22
N ASP A 185 -19.03 17.17 10.10
CA ASP A 185 -20.45 17.12 9.72
C ASP A 185 -20.90 18.40 9.02
N GLY A 186 -20.39 19.55 9.47
CA GLY A 186 -20.58 20.88 8.86
C GLY A 186 -19.77 21.12 7.58
N ARG A 187 -18.92 20.17 7.17
CA ARG A 187 -17.98 20.30 6.03
C ARG A 187 -17.02 21.49 6.13
N GLU A 188 -16.67 21.88 7.36
CA GLU A 188 -15.69 22.93 7.64
C GLU A 188 -14.24 22.42 7.55
N VAL A 189 -14.06 21.10 7.63
CA VAL A 189 -12.79 20.41 7.42
C VAL A 189 -12.91 19.42 6.26
N ALA A 190 -11.81 19.24 5.54
CA ALA A 190 -11.71 18.33 4.41
C ALA A 190 -10.43 17.48 4.49
N ASP A 191 -10.54 16.24 4.02
CA ASP A 191 -9.39 15.36 3.82
C ASP A 191 -8.47 15.85 2.71
N GLY A 192 -7.33 15.18 2.53
CA GLY A 192 -6.37 15.49 1.47
C GLY A 192 -6.91 15.39 0.04
N SER A 193 -8.01 14.68 -0.15
CA SER A 193 -8.72 14.56 -1.44
C SER A 193 -9.94 15.50 -1.51
N ASN A 194 -10.03 16.45 -0.59
CA ASN A 194 -11.09 17.46 -0.45
C ASN A 194 -12.50 16.87 -0.21
N HIS A 195 -12.57 15.67 0.36
CA HIS A 195 -13.81 15.06 0.82
C HIS A 195 -14.02 15.31 2.31
N ARG A 196 -15.26 15.13 2.78
CA ARG A 196 -15.57 15.18 4.20
C ARG A 196 -14.86 14.03 4.93
N PRO A 197 -14.01 14.30 5.94
CA PRO A 197 -13.39 13.25 6.74
C PRO A 197 -14.46 12.54 7.57
N HIS A 198 -14.23 11.26 7.87
CA HIS A 198 -15.11 10.49 8.74
C HIS A 198 -14.45 10.20 10.08
N TYR A 199 -15.05 10.73 11.15
CA TYR A 199 -14.59 10.44 12.49
C TYR A 199 -15.44 9.35 13.16
N SER A 200 -14.82 8.17 13.17
CA SER A 200 -15.11 6.96 13.90
C SER A 200 -15.22 7.08 15.41
N MET A 201 -16.01 6.22 16.08
CA MET A 201 -15.62 5.76 17.42
C MET A 201 -14.29 5.01 17.38
N ARG A 202 -14.00 4.33 16.26
CA ARG A 202 -12.70 3.71 16.01
C ARG A 202 -11.58 4.74 15.95
N THR A 203 -11.84 5.92 15.37
CA THR A 203 -10.87 7.03 15.34
C THR A 203 -10.53 7.49 16.76
N LEU A 204 -11.54 7.70 17.60
CA LEU A 204 -11.34 8.07 19.00
C LEU A 204 -10.62 6.97 19.80
N ALA A 205 -11.07 5.72 19.66
CA ALA A 205 -10.46 4.58 20.34
C ALA A 205 -8.97 4.44 20.02
N ARG A 206 -8.55 4.65 18.76
CA ARG A 206 -7.14 4.64 18.36
C ARG A 206 -6.34 5.76 19.03
N ALA A 207 -6.88 6.97 19.06
CA ALA A 207 -6.24 8.11 19.73
C ALA A 207 -6.04 7.86 21.22
N LEU A 208 -7.07 7.34 21.90
CA LEU A 208 -7.05 7.03 23.33
C LEU A 208 -6.10 5.86 23.64
N THR A 209 -6.14 4.82 22.81
CA THR A 209 -5.25 3.65 22.93
C THR A 209 -3.79 4.07 22.79
N PHE A 210 -3.47 4.88 21.76
CA PHE A 210 -2.14 5.46 21.60
C PHE A 210 -1.74 6.28 22.83
N ALA A 211 -2.63 7.14 23.32
CA ALA A 211 -2.34 7.99 24.47
C ALA A 211 -2.07 7.16 25.74
N SER A 212 -2.83 6.10 25.96
CA SER A 212 -2.66 5.17 27.08
C SER A 212 -1.29 4.49 27.03
N ASP A 213 -0.90 3.94 25.88
CA ASP A 213 0.40 3.30 25.67
C ASP A 213 1.56 4.28 25.87
N MET A 214 1.40 5.52 25.41
CA MET A 214 2.45 6.54 25.38
C MET A 214 2.48 7.45 26.61
N THR A 215 1.55 7.28 27.56
CA THR A 215 1.50 8.09 28.79
C THR A 215 2.77 7.97 29.62
N GLY A 216 3.38 6.78 29.67
CA GLY A 216 4.62 6.57 30.43
C GLY A 216 5.80 7.41 29.93
N SER A 217 5.88 7.66 28.62
CA SER A 217 6.98 8.41 27.99
C SER A 217 6.72 9.91 27.91
N PHE A 218 5.49 10.32 27.60
CA PHE A 218 5.15 11.71 27.32
C PHE A 218 4.35 12.41 28.43
N GLY A 219 3.76 11.66 29.35
CA GLY A 219 2.69 12.15 30.23
C GLY A 219 1.36 12.30 29.50
N LEU A 220 0.26 12.25 30.26
CA LEU A 220 -1.11 12.12 29.71
C LEU A 220 -1.45 13.18 28.66
N ARG A 221 -1.27 14.47 28.97
CA ARG A 221 -1.68 15.57 28.08
C ARG A 221 -0.93 15.60 26.76
N ARG A 222 0.37 15.29 26.77
CA ARG A 222 1.17 15.20 25.54
C ARG A 222 0.85 13.94 24.77
N ALA A 223 0.64 12.80 25.45
CA ALA A 223 0.23 11.57 24.80
C ALA A 223 -1.15 11.69 24.12
N LEU A 224 -2.11 12.36 24.76
CA LEU A 224 -3.41 12.71 24.18
C LEU A 224 -3.27 13.64 22.97
N TRP A 225 -2.41 14.66 23.06
CA TRP A 225 -2.12 15.54 21.93
C TRP A 225 -1.61 14.76 20.72
N GLU A 226 -0.60 13.91 20.90
CA GLU A 226 -0.03 13.10 19.82
C GLU A 226 -1.04 12.08 19.28
N GLY A 227 -1.80 11.41 20.14
CA GLY A 227 -2.84 10.46 19.72
C GLY A 227 -3.97 11.12 18.92
N CYS A 228 -4.39 12.32 19.31
CA CYS A 228 -5.41 13.07 18.57
C CYS A 228 -4.86 13.59 17.23
N LEU A 229 -3.64 14.12 17.22
CA LEU A 229 -2.95 14.52 16.00
C LEU A 229 -2.87 13.36 15.00
N MET A 230 -2.47 12.18 15.52
CA MET A 230 -2.38 10.94 14.76
C MET A 230 -3.71 10.54 14.10
N ALA A 231 -4.81 10.56 14.86
CA ALA A 231 -6.08 9.99 14.39
C ALA A 231 -6.98 11.01 13.65
N PHE A 232 -6.90 12.30 13.96
CA PHE A 232 -7.83 13.31 13.45
C PHE A 232 -7.19 14.29 12.46
N THR A 233 -5.87 14.47 12.47
CA THR A 233 -5.23 15.52 11.67
C THR A 233 -4.47 14.97 10.47
N MET A 234 -3.85 13.79 10.59
CA MET A 234 -2.98 13.24 9.53
C MET A 234 -3.70 12.92 8.20
N VAL A 235 -5.03 12.79 8.21
CA VAL A 235 -5.87 12.58 7.02
C VAL A 235 -6.27 13.90 6.33
N LEU A 236 -6.15 15.03 7.04
CA LEU A 236 -6.65 16.33 6.60
C LEU A 236 -5.71 17.02 5.60
N ASN A 237 -6.26 17.92 4.79
CA ASN A 237 -5.45 18.87 4.04
C ASN A 237 -4.85 19.95 4.95
N GLY A 238 -3.81 20.65 4.51
CA GLY A 238 -3.13 21.70 5.28
C GLY A 238 -4.04 22.68 6.05
N PRO A 239 -4.97 23.41 5.40
CA PRO A 239 -5.85 24.36 6.09
C PRO A 239 -6.75 23.72 7.14
N SER A 240 -7.30 22.53 6.83
CA SER A 240 -8.16 21.80 7.78
C SER A 240 -7.34 21.25 8.95
N ALA A 241 -6.09 20.85 8.70
CA ALA A 241 -5.17 20.39 9.72
C ALA A 241 -4.81 21.51 10.72
N GLU A 242 -4.57 22.73 10.23
CA GLU A 242 -4.35 23.92 11.08
C GLU A 242 -5.58 24.23 11.96
N LEU A 243 -6.78 24.16 11.39
CA LEU A 243 -8.01 24.32 12.16
C LEU A 243 -8.15 23.23 13.22
N ALA A 244 -7.94 21.96 12.87
CA ALA A 244 -7.99 20.84 13.81
C ALA A 244 -6.96 20.98 14.94
N LEU A 245 -5.75 21.46 14.64
CA LEU A 245 -4.70 21.77 15.63
C LEU A 245 -5.13 22.87 16.59
N SER A 246 -5.79 23.91 16.11
CA SER A 246 -6.31 24.99 16.96
C SER A 246 -7.37 24.48 17.96
N ILE A 247 -8.25 23.58 17.51
CA ILE A 247 -9.27 22.95 18.36
C ILE A 247 -8.62 21.99 19.36
N ALA A 248 -7.63 21.20 18.93
CA ALA A 248 -6.85 20.35 19.82
C ALA A 248 -6.15 21.19 20.90
N GLN A 249 -5.56 22.32 20.54
CA GLN A 249 -4.90 23.20 21.50
C GLN A 249 -5.89 23.80 22.49
N LYS A 250 -7.07 24.24 22.00
CA LYS A 250 -8.15 24.79 22.81
C LYS A 250 -8.67 23.80 23.84
N HIS A 251 -8.91 22.54 23.46
CA HIS A 251 -9.52 21.57 24.38
C HIS A 251 -8.47 20.80 25.19
N LEU A 252 -7.47 20.21 24.52
CA LEU A 252 -6.53 19.29 25.16
C LEU A 252 -5.47 20.01 26.00
N LEU A 253 -5.08 21.23 25.64
CA LEU A 253 -3.99 21.98 26.30
C LEU A 253 -4.47 23.21 27.08
N SER A 254 -5.78 23.47 27.19
CA SER A 254 -6.36 24.63 27.89
C SER A 254 -5.81 24.85 29.30
N ARG A 255 -5.61 23.75 30.04
CA ARG A 255 -5.19 23.75 31.44
C ARG A 255 -3.67 23.65 31.62
N VAL A 256 -2.91 23.60 30.52
CA VAL A 256 -1.45 23.51 30.55
C VAL A 256 -0.84 24.91 30.57
N LYS A 257 -0.19 25.29 31.67
CA LYS A 257 0.40 26.63 31.86
C LYS A 257 1.37 27.04 30.74
N ASN A 258 2.18 26.11 30.24
CA ASN A 258 3.12 26.36 29.15
C ASN A 258 3.07 25.21 28.13
N ALA A 259 2.10 25.29 27.22
CA ALA A 259 1.91 24.31 26.15
C ALA A 259 3.17 24.12 25.30
N ARG A 260 3.86 25.20 24.91
CA ARG A 260 5.07 25.12 24.08
C ARG A 260 6.16 24.28 24.74
N SER A 261 6.42 24.53 26.03
CA SER A 261 7.42 23.76 26.79
C SER A 261 7.05 22.29 26.94
N LEU A 262 5.77 21.97 27.14
CA LEU A 262 5.29 20.58 27.19
C LEU A 262 5.51 19.88 25.84
N LEU A 263 5.20 20.56 24.74
CA LEU A 263 5.29 19.99 23.40
C LEU A 263 6.74 19.89 22.88
N SER A 264 7.64 20.74 23.37
CA SER A 264 9.07 20.71 23.02
C SER A 264 9.90 19.78 23.90
N LYS A 265 9.32 19.24 24.99
CA LYS A 265 10.04 18.38 25.92
C LYS A 265 10.37 17.05 25.23
N GLU A 266 11.65 16.73 25.17
CA GLU A 266 12.09 15.43 24.66
C GLU A 266 11.65 14.31 25.61
N PRO A 267 11.05 13.23 25.10
CA PRO A 267 10.70 12.08 25.92
C PRO A 267 11.97 11.33 26.34
N VAL A 268 11.88 10.70 27.51
CA VAL A 268 12.94 9.83 28.01
C VAL A 268 13.02 8.60 27.10
N PRO A 269 14.23 8.20 26.66
CA PRO A 269 14.38 6.97 25.88
C PRO A 269 13.81 5.77 26.65
N PRO A 270 13.10 4.84 25.98
CA PRO A 270 12.56 3.66 26.62
C PRO A 270 13.67 2.89 27.32
N ARG A 271 13.43 2.44 28.56
CA ARG A 271 14.37 1.56 29.26
C ARG A 271 14.26 0.18 28.63
N SER A 272 15.32 -0.24 27.94
CA SER A 272 15.37 -1.56 27.33
C SER A 272 15.37 -2.63 28.43
N SER A 273 14.28 -3.38 28.55
CA SER A 273 14.20 -4.54 29.45
C SER A 273 14.87 -5.78 28.83
N SER A 274 15.09 -5.73 27.52
CA SER A 274 15.44 -6.86 26.64
C SER A 274 16.75 -6.66 25.87
N GLY A 275 17.47 -5.55 26.09
CA GLY A 275 18.64 -5.20 25.27
C GLY A 275 18.31 -4.69 23.86
N SER A 276 17.02 -4.50 23.53
CA SER A 276 16.57 -3.83 22.31
C SER A 276 17.12 -2.40 22.23
N ASP A 277 17.80 -2.08 21.15
CA ASP A 277 18.23 -0.74 20.80
C ASP A 277 17.09 0.06 20.15
N PHE A 278 17.17 1.39 20.22
CA PHE A 278 16.17 2.29 19.63
C PHE A 278 16.81 3.32 18.69
N VAL A 279 16.09 3.67 17.63
CA VAL A 279 16.42 4.76 16.71
C VAL A 279 15.47 5.93 16.96
N LYS A 280 16.05 7.11 17.21
CA LYS A 280 15.28 8.34 17.41
C LYS A 280 14.86 8.94 16.06
N VAL A 281 13.57 9.21 15.90
CA VAL A 281 12.97 9.90 14.75
C VAL A 281 12.07 11.03 15.27
N GLY A 282 12.57 12.27 15.21
CA GLY A 282 11.94 13.40 15.89
C GLY A 282 11.78 13.14 17.40
N PRO A 283 10.57 13.31 17.98
CA PRO A 283 10.33 13.00 19.38
C PRO A 283 10.05 11.51 19.64
N PHE A 284 10.09 10.62 18.64
CA PHE A 284 9.70 9.22 18.81
C PHE A 284 10.93 8.30 18.82
N TYR A 285 10.84 7.21 19.59
CA TYR A 285 11.85 6.15 19.63
C TYR A 285 11.28 4.90 18.99
N LEU A 286 11.85 4.48 17.87
CA LEU A 286 11.47 3.27 17.16
C LEU A 286 12.43 2.15 17.56
N GLU A 287 11.89 0.99 17.94
CA GLU A 287 12.70 -0.18 18.26
C GLU A 287 13.49 -0.64 17.03
N LYS A 288 14.73 -1.11 17.21
CA LYS A 288 15.51 -1.70 16.13
C LYS A 288 15.03 -3.12 15.82
N GLY A 289 14.94 -3.42 14.54
CA GLY A 289 14.68 -4.76 14.02
C GLY A 289 15.95 -5.60 13.96
N PRO A 290 15.82 -6.86 13.51
CA PRO A 290 16.91 -7.85 13.53
C PRO A 290 17.94 -7.68 12.40
N VAL A 291 17.67 -6.83 11.41
CA VAL A 291 18.57 -6.60 10.27
C VAL A 291 19.55 -5.48 10.63
N PRO A 292 20.85 -5.59 10.25
CA PRO A 292 21.79 -4.49 10.42
C PRO A 292 21.28 -3.20 9.78
N GLU A 293 21.59 -2.07 10.41
CA GLU A 293 21.22 -0.77 9.86
C GLU A 293 21.92 -0.52 8.53
N ASP A 294 21.14 -0.11 7.53
CA ASP A 294 21.63 0.36 6.25
C ASP A 294 21.44 1.88 6.20
N LEU A 295 22.55 2.61 6.27
CA LEU A 295 22.54 4.07 6.14
C LEU A 295 22.33 4.42 4.67
N ILE A 296 21.08 4.74 4.31
CA ILE A 296 20.74 5.22 2.98
C ILE A 296 21.19 6.68 2.85
N ASP A 297 22.46 6.89 2.51
CA ASP A 297 23.04 8.23 2.29
C ASP A 297 22.36 9.01 1.14
N ASP A 298 21.73 8.29 0.21
CA ASP A 298 21.06 8.87 -0.95
C ASP A 298 19.65 9.44 -0.64
N TYR A 299 19.14 9.28 0.58
CA TYR A 299 17.81 9.77 0.97
C TYR A 299 17.86 11.21 1.47
N ILE A 300 17.40 12.15 0.65
CA ILE A 300 17.52 13.58 0.93
C ILE A 300 16.50 14.04 1.98
N MET A 301 17.01 14.58 3.09
CA MET A 301 16.21 15.14 4.17
C MET A 301 15.86 16.60 3.91
N THR A 302 14.59 16.86 3.63
CA THR A 302 14.01 18.22 3.56
C THR A 302 12.97 18.42 4.67
N PRO A 303 12.59 19.67 4.99
CA PRO A 303 11.65 19.94 6.08
C PRO A 303 10.26 19.27 5.91
N SER A 304 9.73 19.12 4.69
CA SER A 304 8.48 18.38 4.48
C SER A 304 8.67 16.87 4.61
N VAL A 305 9.82 16.34 4.16
CA VAL A 305 10.15 14.92 4.29
C VAL A 305 10.33 14.56 5.77
N GLU A 306 11.05 15.37 6.53
CA GLU A 306 11.23 15.16 7.97
C GLU A 306 9.89 15.12 8.71
N ARG A 307 8.97 16.06 8.42
CA ARG A 307 7.61 16.05 8.97
C ARG A 307 6.86 14.76 8.65
N LYS A 308 6.89 14.31 7.39
CA LYS A 308 6.28 13.04 6.95
C LYS A 308 6.88 11.84 7.71
N LEU A 309 8.19 11.82 7.93
CA LEU A 309 8.86 10.75 8.67
C LEU A 309 8.53 10.76 10.16
N ILE A 310 8.40 11.94 10.78
CA ILE A 310 7.97 12.08 12.18
C ILE A 310 6.53 11.60 12.34
N ASP A 311 5.66 11.95 11.40
CA ASP A 311 4.27 11.53 11.38
C ASP A 311 4.13 10.01 11.24
N LEU A 312 4.92 9.38 10.35
CA LEU A 312 4.99 7.92 10.28
C LEU A 312 5.55 7.32 11.57
N ALA A 313 6.62 7.89 12.12
CA ALA A 313 7.22 7.41 13.37
C ALA A 313 6.22 7.47 14.54
N ARG A 314 5.36 8.49 14.61
CA ARG A 314 4.27 8.59 15.57
C ARG A 314 3.42 7.32 15.56
N ILE A 315 2.96 6.92 14.38
CA ILE A 315 2.09 5.74 14.24
C ILE A 315 2.86 4.44 14.55
N ILE A 316 4.05 4.31 13.96
CA ILE A 316 4.88 3.10 14.05
C ILE A 316 5.29 2.79 15.49
N THR A 317 5.46 3.81 16.35
CA THR A 317 5.91 3.63 17.74
C THR A 317 5.08 2.59 18.51
N THR A 318 3.76 2.52 18.26
CA THR A 318 2.88 1.55 18.93
C THR A 318 2.85 0.18 18.25
N ARG A 319 3.27 0.09 16.98
CA ARG A 319 3.15 -1.10 16.11
C ARG A 319 1.74 -1.71 16.07
N ARG A 320 0.72 -0.86 16.28
CA ARG A 320 -0.65 -1.31 16.41
C ARG A 320 -1.46 -1.19 15.13
N PHE A 321 -1.43 -0.03 14.49
CA PHE A 321 -2.42 0.28 13.48
C PHE A 321 -1.85 0.04 12.07
N PRO A 322 -2.61 -0.66 11.19
CA PRO A 322 -2.27 -0.66 9.77
C PRO A 322 -2.41 0.76 9.21
N VAL A 323 -1.52 1.14 8.30
CA VAL A 323 -1.40 2.52 7.81
C VAL A 323 -1.76 2.60 6.34
N LEU A 324 -2.65 3.52 5.96
CA LEU A 324 -2.97 3.81 4.57
C LEU A 324 -2.44 5.20 4.21
N ILE A 325 -1.50 5.28 3.28
CA ILE A 325 -0.95 6.54 2.80
C ILE A 325 -1.55 6.87 1.43
N GLU A 326 -2.26 7.99 1.36
CA GLU A 326 -2.85 8.51 0.13
C GLU A 326 -2.15 9.80 -0.29
N GLY A 327 -1.89 9.96 -1.59
CA GLY A 327 -1.26 11.17 -2.12
C GLY A 327 -0.91 11.02 -3.60
N PRO A 328 -0.46 12.07 -4.28
CA PRO A 328 -0.14 12.03 -5.70
C PRO A 328 1.06 11.14 -6.00
N THR A 329 1.24 10.80 -7.29
CA THR A 329 2.41 10.02 -7.70
C THR A 329 3.70 10.76 -7.35
N SER A 330 4.73 10.02 -6.93
CA SER A 330 6.06 10.57 -6.61
C SER A 330 6.12 11.50 -5.39
N SER A 331 5.08 11.56 -4.53
CA SER A 331 5.11 12.31 -3.25
C SER A 331 5.97 11.66 -2.15
N GLY A 332 6.61 10.53 -2.44
CA GLY A 332 7.51 9.81 -1.54
C GLY A 332 6.84 8.76 -0.65
N LYS A 333 5.59 8.33 -0.92
CA LYS A 333 4.83 7.38 -0.07
C LYS A 333 5.61 6.12 0.27
N THR A 334 5.92 5.31 -0.74
CA THR A 334 6.62 4.02 -0.59
C THR A 334 8.06 4.22 -0.12
N SER A 335 8.75 5.26 -0.62
CA SER A 335 10.14 5.53 -0.27
C SER A 335 10.32 5.97 1.18
N SER A 336 9.37 6.68 1.77
CA SER A 336 9.41 7.05 3.20
C SER A 336 9.30 5.84 4.11
N ILE A 337 8.43 4.88 3.77
CA ILE A 337 8.27 3.63 4.52
C ILE A 337 9.56 2.79 4.39
N GLU A 338 10.05 2.62 3.17
CA GLU A 338 11.28 1.87 2.89
C GLU A 338 12.49 2.47 3.62
N TYR A 339 12.60 3.80 3.63
CA TYR A 339 13.65 4.50 4.38
C TYR A 339 13.58 4.20 5.88
N LEU A 340 12.40 4.31 6.50
CA LEU A 340 12.24 4.01 7.93
C LEU A 340 12.50 2.54 8.24
N ALA A 341 12.05 1.62 7.39
CA ALA A 341 12.29 0.20 7.57
C ALA A 341 13.79 -0.12 7.59
N ARG A 342 14.55 0.34 6.57
CA ARG A 342 16.01 0.13 6.51
C ARG A 342 16.75 0.81 7.67
N ARG A 343 16.39 2.07 7.97
CA ARG A 343 17.00 2.84 9.06
C ARG A 343 16.78 2.19 10.43
N THR A 344 15.65 1.52 10.61
CA THR A 344 15.33 0.82 11.87
C THR A 344 15.69 -0.65 11.86
N GLY A 345 16.37 -1.17 10.82
CA GLY A 345 16.76 -2.59 10.78
C GLY A 345 15.60 -3.58 10.55
N HIS A 346 14.51 -3.13 9.94
CA HIS A 346 13.37 -3.98 9.57
C HIS A 346 13.41 -4.35 8.10
N ARG A 347 13.14 -5.63 7.81
CA ARG A 347 13.03 -6.10 6.42
C ARG A 347 11.79 -5.51 5.76
N PHE A 348 12.01 -4.87 4.62
CA PHE A 348 10.97 -4.26 3.80
C PHE A 348 10.51 -5.25 2.71
N VAL A 349 9.19 -5.45 2.59
CA VAL A 349 8.57 -6.27 1.55
C VAL A 349 7.54 -5.41 0.81
N ARG A 350 7.58 -5.40 -0.51
CA ARG A 350 6.60 -4.66 -1.33
C ARG A 350 5.82 -5.62 -2.22
N ILE A 351 4.49 -5.53 -2.14
CA ILE A 351 3.57 -6.12 -3.12
C ILE A 351 3.01 -4.98 -3.95
N ASN A 352 3.04 -5.08 -5.28
CA ASN A 352 2.53 -4.04 -6.16
C ASN A 352 1.22 -4.52 -6.80
N ASN A 353 0.10 -3.89 -6.43
CA ASN A 353 -1.21 -4.32 -6.92
C ASN A 353 -1.51 -3.85 -8.33
N HIS A 354 -2.27 -4.67 -9.03
CA HIS A 354 -2.86 -4.41 -10.33
C HIS A 354 -4.23 -5.08 -10.41
N GLU A 355 -4.98 -4.81 -11.48
CA GLU A 355 -6.36 -5.31 -11.65
C GLU A 355 -6.47 -6.85 -11.68
N HIS A 356 -5.35 -7.55 -11.86
CA HIS A 356 -5.28 -9.01 -11.91
C HIS A 356 -4.38 -9.59 -10.82
N THR A 357 -4.18 -8.88 -9.70
CA THR A 357 -3.46 -9.44 -8.54
C THR A 357 -4.23 -10.62 -8.01
N ASP A 358 -3.57 -11.78 -7.92
CA ASP A 358 -4.16 -13.00 -7.40
C ASP A 358 -3.94 -13.11 -5.88
N ILE A 359 -4.95 -13.62 -5.15
CA ILE A 359 -4.88 -13.85 -3.71
C ILE A 359 -3.73 -14.80 -3.31
N GLN A 360 -3.31 -15.69 -4.20
CA GLN A 360 -2.18 -16.59 -3.97
C GLN A 360 -0.85 -15.87 -3.79
N GLU A 361 -0.69 -14.66 -4.35
CA GLU A 361 0.51 -13.83 -4.12
C GLU A 361 0.60 -13.38 -2.65
N TYR A 362 -0.55 -13.16 -2.01
CA TYR A 362 -0.66 -12.74 -0.62
C TYR A 362 -0.57 -13.95 0.32
N ILE A 363 -1.46 -14.91 0.12
CA ILE A 363 -1.71 -16.01 1.06
C ILE A 363 -0.75 -17.17 0.83
N GLY A 364 -0.56 -17.57 -0.41
CA GLY A 364 0.26 -18.73 -0.78
C GLY A 364 -0.49 -19.68 -1.69
N THR A 365 0.20 -20.73 -2.09
CA THR A 365 -0.34 -21.77 -2.97
C THR A 365 0.37 -23.10 -2.74
N TYR A 366 -0.26 -24.20 -3.13
CA TYR A 366 0.39 -25.50 -3.13
C TYR A 366 1.36 -25.61 -4.31
N VAL A 367 2.62 -25.91 -4.01
CA VAL A 367 3.67 -26.14 -5.00
C VAL A 367 4.24 -27.55 -4.83
N PRO A 368 4.66 -28.21 -5.92
CA PRO A 368 5.36 -29.48 -5.80
C PRO A 368 6.74 -29.25 -5.19
N ASP A 369 7.03 -29.98 -4.11
CA ASP A 369 8.35 -30.02 -3.50
C ASP A 369 9.36 -30.64 -4.49
N PRO A 370 10.43 -29.92 -4.88
CA PRO A 370 11.43 -30.43 -5.81
C PRO A 370 12.15 -31.70 -5.35
N GLU A 371 12.18 -31.99 -4.05
CA GLU A 371 12.87 -33.17 -3.50
C GLU A 371 11.94 -34.37 -3.38
N THR A 372 10.74 -34.18 -2.85
CA THR A 372 9.80 -35.29 -2.58
C THR A 372 8.71 -35.47 -3.64
N GLY A 373 8.49 -34.47 -4.51
CA GLY A 373 7.39 -34.42 -5.47
C GLY A 373 6.01 -34.22 -4.84
N LYS A 374 5.91 -34.11 -3.50
CA LYS A 374 4.65 -33.89 -2.79
C LYS A 374 4.20 -32.45 -2.91
N LEU A 375 2.90 -32.23 -2.94
CA LEU A 375 2.35 -30.88 -2.84
C LEU A 375 2.54 -30.37 -1.41
N VAL A 376 3.26 -29.25 -1.27
CA VAL A 376 3.46 -28.53 -0.02
C VAL A 376 2.89 -27.13 -0.14
N PHE A 377 2.19 -26.67 0.89
CA PHE A 377 1.71 -25.30 0.92
C PHE A 377 2.89 -24.35 1.12
N LYS A 378 3.09 -23.43 0.19
CA LYS A 378 4.13 -22.40 0.29
C LYS A 378 3.48 -21.06 0.57
N ASP A 379 3.86 -20.46 1.68
CA ASP A 379 3.40 -19.14 2.11
C ASP A 379 3.61 -18.08 1.02
N GLY A 380 2.59 -17.24 0.82
CA GLY A 380 2.67 -16.03 0.01
C GLY A 380 3.41 -14.91 0.75
N LEU A 381 3.58 -13.78 0.08
CA LEU A 381 4.38 -12.66 0.60
C LEU A 381 3.80 -12.06 1.89
N LEU A 382 2.47 -12.01 2.01
CA LEU A 382 1.80 -11.50 3.21
C LEU A 382 1.96 -12.46 4.39
N VAL A 383 1.69 -13.76 4.18
CA VAL A 383 1.84 -14.77 5.25
C VAL A 383 3.29 -14.85 5.72
N HIS A 384 4.24 -14.87 4.79
CA HIS A 384 5.66 -14.87 5.13
C HIS A 384 6.04 -13.62 5.95
N ALA A 385 5.59 -12.43 5.56
CA ALA A 385 5.85 -11.21 6.32
C ALA A 385 5.23 -11.22 7.71
N LEU A 386 4.00 -11.74 7.84
CA LEU A 386 3.28 -11.90 9.10
C LEU A 386 4.05 -12.78 10.08
N ARG A 387 4.54 -13.94 9.64
CA ARG A 387 5.29 -14.89 10.49
C ARG A 387 6.64 -14.32 10.95
N HIS A 388 7.33 -13.57 10.09
CA HIS A 388 8.71 -13.12 10.34
C HIS A 388 8.84 -11.66 10.79
N GLY A 389 7.72 -10.96 11.00
CA GLY A 389 7.74 -9.57 11.49
C GLY A 389 8.31 -8.56 10.52
N HIS A 390 8.10 -8.78 9.22
CA HIS A 390 8.55 -7.86 8.19
C HIS A 390 7.58 -6.68 8.06
N TRP A 391 8.08 -5.56 7.56
CA TRP A 391 7.23 -4.44 7.19
C TRP A 391 6.78 -4.64 5.75
N ILE A 392 5.47 -4.83 5.57
CA ILE A 392 4.89 -5.06 4.25
C ILE A 392 4.19 -3.81 3.73
N VAL A 393 4.41 -3.48 2.46
CA VAL A 393 3.73 -2.40 1.76
C VAL A 393 2.90 -2.98 0.62
N LEU A 394 1.59 -2.72 0.67
CA LEU A 394 0.65 -3.00 -0.40
C LEU A 394 0.52 -1.75 -1.27
N ASP A 395 1.30 -1.69 -2.35
CA ASP A 395 1.32 -0.54 -3.27
C ASP A 395 0.15 -0.60 -4.25
N GLU A 396 -0.34 0.58 -4.64
CA GLU A 396 -1.54 0.79 -5.47
C GLU A 396 -2.76 -0.05 -5.01
N LEU A 397 -3.05 -0.07 -3.71
CA LEU A 397 -4.08 -0.94 -3.11
C LEU A 397 -5.46 -0.81 -3.78
N ASN A 398 -5.80 0.36 -4.31
CA ASN A 398 -7.06 0.59 -5.02
C ASN A 398 -7.15 -0.01 -6.43
N LEU A 399 -6.09 -0.64 -6.93
CA LEU A 399 -6.11 -1.48 -8.12
C LEU A 399 -6.40 -2.95 -7.80
N ALA A 400 -6.27 -3.36 -6.53
CA ALA A 400 -6.48 -4.74 -6.14
C ALA A 400 -7.92 -5.22 -6.44
N PRO A 401 -8.10 -6.50 -6.80
CA PRO A 401 -9.39 -7.16 -6.84
C PRO A 401 -10.10 -7.18 -5.48
N THR A 402 -11.43 -7.28 -5.49
CA THR A 402 -12.27 -7.18 -4.28
C THR A 402 -12.01 -8.34 -3.31
N ASP A 403 -11.84 -9.55 -3.83
CA ASP A 403 -11.50 -10.76 -3.08
C ASP A 403 -10.15 -10.63 -2.35
N VAL A 404 -9.15 -10.02 -2.98
CA VAL A 404 -7.86 -9.71 -2.32
C VAL A 404 -8.05 -8.72 -1.17
N LEU A 405 -8.88 -7.69 -1.35
CA LEU A 405 -9.18 -6.73 -0.28
C LEU A 405 -9.94 -7.39 0.88
N GLU A 406 -10.90 -8.27 0.57
CA GLU A 406 -11.70 -8.97 1.57
C GLU A 406 -10.85 -9.92 2.43
N ALA A 407 -9.87 -10.59 1.84
CA ALA A 407 -8.94 -11.45 2.57
C ALA A 407 -8.14 -10.70 3.66
N LEU A 408 -7.96 -9.38 3.52
CA LEU A 408 -7.28 -8.54 4.50
C LEU A 408 -8.15 -8.15 5.69
N ASN A 409 -9.48 -8.27 5.60
CA ASN A 409 -10.39 -7.69 6.60
C ASN A 409 -10.09 -8.18 8.02
N ARG A 410 -9.92 -9.50 8.22
CA ARG A 410 -9.61 -10.08 9.54
C ARG A 410 -8.27 -9.61 10.10
N LEU A 411 -7.31 -9.34 9.22
CA LEU A 411 -5.99 -8.85 9.61
C LEU A 411 -6.03 -7.37 10.00
N LEU A 412 -6.91 -6.59 9.36
CA LEU A 412 -7.07 -5.15 9.58
C LEU A 412 -7.99 -4.80 10.76
N ASP A 413 -8.85 -5.72 11.18
CA ASP A 413 -9.68 -5.58 12.38
C ASP A 413 -8.87 -5.89 13.67
N ASP A 414 -9.49 -5.67 14.83
CA ASP A 414 -8.81 -5.73 16.13
C ASP A 414 -8.28 -7.13 16.51
N ASN A 415 -8.84 -8.20 15.92
CA ASN A 415 -8.36 -9.57 16.12
C ASN A 415 -6.93 -9.77 15.59
N ARG A 416 -6.54 -8.99 14.57
CA ARG A 416 -5.24 -9.07 13.88
C ARG A 416 -4.81 -10.50 13.63
N GLU A 417 -5.57 -11.19 12.79
CA GLU A 417 -5.24 -12.55 12.39
C GLU A 417 -5.61 -12.78 10.94
N LEU A 418 -4.87 -13.65 10.30
CA LEU A 418 -5.11 -14.06 8.92
C LEU A 418 -5.44 -15.55 8.91
N MET A 419 -6.60 -15.90 8.36
CA MET A 419 -6.98 -17.30 8.16
C MET A 419 -6.54 -17.71 6.75
N ILE A 420 -5.78 -18.81 6.66
CA ILE A 420 -5.37 -19.42 5.40
C ILE A 420 -6.41 -20.48 5.03
N PRO A 421 -7.27 -20.25 4.01
CA PRO A 421 -8.36 -21.17 3.69
C PRO A 421 -7.89 -22.59 3.38
N GLU A 422 -6.76 -22.72 2.68
CA GLU A 422 -6.20 -23.96 2.19
C GLU A 422 -5.70 -24.89 3.30
N THR A 423 -5.21 -24.33 4.40
CA THR A 423 -4.66 -25.07 5.54
C THR A 423 -5.55 -24.98 6.79
N GLN A 424 -6.57 -24.10 6.77
CA GLN A 424 -7.39 -23.71 7.91
C GLN A 424 -6.55 -23.18 9.11
N GLU A 425 -5.32 -22.72 8.84
CA GLU A 425 -4.43 -22.16 9.85
C GLU A 425 -4.80 -20.69 10.12
N VAL A 426 -4.78 -20.30 11.39
CA VAL A 426 -4.91 -18.91 11.81
C VAL A 426 -3.53 -18.38 12.19
N VAL A 427 -3.02 -17.45 11.40
CA VAL A 427 -1.70 -16.82 11.59
C VAL A 427 -1.88 -15.48 12.29
N ARG A 428 -1.16 -15.29 13.39
CA ARG A 428 -1.10 -14.01 14.10
C ARG A 428 0.20 -13.25 13.76
N PRO A 429 0.15 -11.92 13.60
CA PRO A 429 1.31 -11.11 13.29
C PRO A 429 2.39 -11.22 14.36
N HIS A 430 3.62 -11.39 13.90
CA HIS A 430 4.81 -11.21 14.73
C HIS A 430 4.85 -9.78 15.32
N PRO A 431 5.40 -9.55 16.54
CA PRO A 431 5.42 -8.22 17.16
C PRO A 431 6.03 -7.09 16.32
N HIS A 432 7.06 -7.39 15.50
CA HIS A 432 7.68 -6.40 14.59
C HIS A 432 6.93 -6.18 13.27
N PHE A 433 5.87 -6.94 12.99
CA PHE A 433 5.10 -6.81 11.77
C PHE A 433 4.39 -5.45 11.71
N MET A 434 4.48 -4.81 10.56
CA MET A 434 3.72 -3.61 10.24
C MET A 434 3.15 -3.73 8.83
N LEU A 435 1.87 -3.38 8.70
CA LEU A 435 1.19 -3.34 7.41
C LEU A 435 0.97 -1.90 6.98
N PHE A 436 1.50 -1.57 5.82
CA PHE A 436 1.30 -0.31 5.14
C PHE A 436 0.58 -0.56 3.82
N ALA A 437 -0.25 0.39 3.41
CA ALA A 437 -0.88 0.44 2.12
C ALA A 437 -0.62 1.82 1.52
N THR A 438 -0.36 1.87 0.22
CA THR A 438 -0.18 3.13 -0.50
C THR A 438 -1.14 3.19 -1.69
N GLN A 439 -1.71 4.35 -1.94
CA GLN A 439 -2.56 4.56 -3.11
C GLN A 439 -2.47 6.01 -3.62
N ASN A 440 -2.80 6.20 -4.89
CA ASN A 440 -3.08 7.53 -5.41
C ASN A 440 -4.59 7.80 -5.35
N PRO A 441 -5.01 9.05 -5.13
CA PRO A 441 -6.42 9.41 -5.11
C PRO A 441 -7.11 9.03 -6.44
N PRO A 442 -8.38 8.58 -6.39
CA PRO A 442 -9.15 8.23 -7.58
C PRO A 442 -9.43 9.45 -8.47
N GLY A 443 -9.66 9.23 -9.76
CA GLY A 443 -10.00 10.28 -10.73
C GLY A 443 -8.79 10.83 -11.51
N LEU A 444 -7.75 11.31 -10.80
CA LEU A 444 -6.54 11.87 -11.44
C LEU A 444 -5.79 10.85 -12.31
N TYR A 445 -5.89 9.57 -11.96
CA TYR A 445 -5.21 8.48 -12.64
C TYR A 445 -6.20 7.37 -13.00
N GLY A 446 -6.07 6.80 -14.21
CA GLY A 446 -6.97 5.76 -14.71
C GLY A 446 -6.90 4.44 -13.91
N GLY A 447 -7.98 3.66 -13.97
CA GLY A 447 -8.08 2.30 -13.41
C GLY A 447 -8.27 2.21 -11.88
N ARG A 448 -8.15 3.32 -11.15
CA ARG A 448 -8.20 3.33 -9.68
C ARG A 448 -9.63 3.34 -9.16
N LYS A 449 -9.97 2.33 -8.36
CA LYS A 449 -11.27 2.19 -7.71
C LYS A 449 -11.36 3.10 -6.48
N VAL A 450 -12.58 3.46 -6.09
CA VAL A 450 -12.83 4.08 -4.79
C VAL A 450 -12.97 2.96 -3.77
N LEU A 451 -12.06 2.90 -2.79
CA LEU A 451 -12.18 1.95 -1.69
C LEU A 451 -13.41 2.26 -0.83
N SER A 452 -14.07 1.23 -0.32
CA SER A 452 -15.22 1.42 0.56
C SER A 452 -14.80 2.15 1.85
N ARG A 453 -15.72 2.96 2.38
CA ARG A 453 -15.47 3.73 3.61
C ARG A 453 -15.15 2.82 4.80
N ALA A 454 -15.86 1.70 4.92
CA ALA A 454 -15.64 0.72 5.99
C ALA A 454 -14.23 0.11 5.93
N PHE A 455 -13.77 -0.25 4.73
CA PHE A 455 -12.42 -0.77 4.53
C PHE A 455 -11.35 0.28 4.88
N ARG A 456 -11.50 1.51 4.38
CA ARG A 456 -10.63 2.64 4.73
C ARG A 456 -10.57 2.91 6.23
N ASN A 457 -11.71 2.87 6.92
CA ASN A 457 -11.80 3.05 8.37
C ASN A 457 -11.01 1.99 9.17
N ARG A 458 -10.64 0.84 8.58
CA ARG A 458 -9.76 -0.16 9.23
C ARG A 458 -8.28 0.25 9.22
N PHE A 459 -7.91 1.25 8.43
CA PHE A 459 -6.58 1.86 8.43
C PHE A 459 -6.53 3.15 9.23
N LEU A 460 -5.33 3.50 9.70
CA LEU A 460 -5.00 4.87 10.05
C LEU A 460 -4.53 5.58 8.78
N GLU A 461 -5.29 6.59 8.36
CA GLU A 461 -5.06 7.28 7.09
C GLU A 461 -4.09 8.45 7.24
N VAL A 462 -3.17 8.56 6.29
CA VAL A 462 -2.15 9.61 6.23
C VAL A 462 -2.14 10.21 4.85
N HIS A 463 -2.32 11.53 4.77
CA HIS A 463 -2.23 12.24 3.51
C HIS A 463 -0.82 12.75 3.25
N PHE A 464 -0.24 12.39 2.11
CA PHE A 464 1.04 12.91 1.64
C PHE A 464 0.80 13.97 0.57
N GLU A 465 0.99 15.23 0.94
CA GLU A 465 0.97 16.35 0.00
C GLU A 465 2.17 16.30 -0.96
N ASP A 466 2.05 17.04 -2.07
CA ASP A 466 3.12 17.28 -3.03
C ASP A 466 4.37 17.85 -2.34
N VAL A 467 5.54 17.50 -2.88
CA VAL A 467 6.81 18.05 -2.40
C VAL A 467 6.89 19.53 -2.78
N PRO A 468 7.12 20.46 -1.83
CA PRO A 468 7.23 21.88 -2.13
C PRO A 468 8.32 22.16 -3.16
N GLN A 469 8.14 23.18 -4.01
CA GLN A 469 9.06 23.47 -5.11
C GLN A 469 10.53 23.64 -4.66
N ALA A 470 10.77 24.46 -3.64
CA ALA A 470 12.12 24.71 -3.13
C ALA A 470 12.79 23.43 -2.60
N GLU A 471 11.98 22.53 -2.04
CA GLU A 471 12.46 21.23 -1.58
C GLU A 471 12.73 20.29 -2.75
N LEU A 472 11.89 20.30 -3.81
CA LEU A 472 12.11 19.52 -5.03
C LEU A 472 13.42 19.92 -5.72
N GLU A 473 13.73 21.22 -5.78
CA GLU A 473 15.01 21.72 -6.30
C GLU A 473 16.19 21.17 -5.50
N THR A 474 16.09 21.22 -4.17
CA THR A 474 17.11 20.70 -3.25
C THR A 474 17.32 19.20 -3.44
N ILE A 475 16.24 18.43 -3.52
CA ILE A 475 16.26 16.98 -3.73
C ILE A 475 16.90 16.65 -5.07
N LEU A 476 16.52 17.35 -6.14
CA LEU A 476 17.04 17.11 -7.49
C LEU A 476 18.56 17.41 -7.54
N CYS A 477 18.99 18.54 -6.97
CA CYS A 477 20.40 18.93 -6.98
C CYS A 477 21.28 17.97 -6.20
N GLN A 478 20.85 17.58 -4.99
CA GLN A 478 21.65 16.69 -4.14
C GLN A 478 21.66 15.25 -4.68
N ARG A 479 20.51 14.72 -5.08
CA ARG A 479 20.39 13.34 -5.56
C ARG A 479 21.05 13.12 -6.92
N CYS A 480 20.87 14.05 -7.86
CA CYS A 480 21.46 13.95 -9.19
C CYS A 480 22.84 14.61 -9.30
N ARG A 481 23.33 15.25 -8.22
CA ARG A 481 24.62 15.96 -8.17
C ARG A 481 24.77 17.01 -9.28
N ILE A 482 23.71 17.77 -9.54
CA ILE A 482 23.69 18.84 -10.55
C ILE A 482 23.80 20.22 -9.90
N ALA A 483 24.22 21.21 -10.69
CA ALA A 483 24.31 22.59 -10.24
C ALA A 483 22.93 23.15 -9.84
N PRO A 484 22.82 23.98 -8.78
CA PRO A 484 21.55 24.59 -8.36
C PRO A 484 20.80 25.34 -9.46
N SER A 485 21.54 26.00 -10.35
CA SER A 485 20.96 26.71 -11.50
C SER A 485 20.27 25.77 -12.49
N TYR A 486 20.75 24.54 -12.66
CA TYR A 486 20.12 23.56 -13.55
C TYR A 486 18.86 23.00 -12.89
N GLY A 487 18.94 22.66 -11.60
CA GLY A 487 17.78 22.20 -10.84
C GLY A 487 16.63 23.20 -10.85
N GLN A 488 16.93 24.49 -10.62
CA GLN A 488 15.96 25.58 -10.70
C GLN A 488 15.27 25.66 -12.05
N ARG A 489 16.03 25.55 -13.15
CA ARG A 489 15.45 25.62 -14.51
C ARG A 489 14.59 24.41 -14.84
N ILE A 490 15.03 23.20 -14.49
CA ILE A 490 14.25 21.95 -14.69
C ILE A 490 12.91 22.05 -13.94
N VAL A 491 12.95 22.45 -12.67
CA VAL A 491 11.74 22.58 -11.84
C VAL A 491 10.83 23.71 -12.35
N ALA A 492 11.41 24.83 -12.82
CA ALA A 492 10.64 25.91 -13.45
C ALA A 492 9.90 25.44 -14.72
N VAL A 493 10.56 24.67 -15.59
CA VAL A 493 9.91 24.06 -16.78
C VAL A 493 8.75 23.18 -16.37
N PHE A 494 8.96 22.29 -15.40
CA PHE A 494 7.91 21.40 -14.92
C PHE A 494 6.69 22.16 -14.37
N ARG A 495 6.92 23.21 -13.58
CA ARG A 495 5.85 24.04 -13.01
C ARG A 495 5.06 24.78 -14.08
N GLU A 496 5.74 25.35 -15.07
CA GLU A 496 5.06 26.06 -16.16
C GLU A 496 4.22 25.10 -17.01
N LEU A 497 4.71 23.87 -17.27
CA LEU A 497 3.92 22.82 -17.91
C LEU A 497 2.69 22.41 -17.08
N GLN A 498 2.84 22.28 -15.75
CA GLN A 498 1.72 22.00 -14.85
C GLN A 498 0.67 23.12 -14.89
N LYS A 499 1.11 24.39 -14.87
CA LYS A 499 0.23 25.56 -14.91
C LYS A 499 -0.55 25.63 -16.22
N ARG A 500 0.12 25.43 -17.37
CA ARG A 500 -0.53 25.41 -18.68
C ARG A 500 -1.57 24.31 -18.79
N ARG A 501 -1.33 23.13 -18.20
CA ARG A 501 -2.32 22.03 -18.14
C ARG A 501 -3.58 22.38 -17.32
N GLN A 502 -3.43 23.17 -16.25
CA GLN A 502 -4.57 23.57 -15.44
C GLN A 502 -5.41 24.67 -16.10
N SER A 503 -4.77 25.57 -16.86
CA SER A 503 -5.45 26.70 -17.52
C SER A 503 -5.96 26.37 -18.92
N SER A 504 -5.33 25.43 -19.62
CA SER A 504 -5.66 25.05 -20.99
C SER A 504 -5.85 23.54 -21.08
N ARG A 505 -6.79 23.08 -21.93
CA ARG A 505 -7.04 21.66 -22.22
C ARG A 505 -5.85 20.92 -22.90
N VAL A 506 -4.68 21.54 -22.92
CA VAL A 506 -3.41 20.98 -23.40
C VAL A 506 -3.00 19.84 -22.45
N PHE A 507 -2.57 18.70 -22.99
CA PHE A 507 -2.37 17.45 -22.24
C PHE A 507 -3.64 16.81 -21.62
N GLU A 508 -4.81 16.94 -22.26
CA GLU A 508 -6.06 16.24 -21.86
C GLU A 508 -5.91 14.71 -21.80
N SER A 509 -4.95 14.14 -22.54
CA SER A 509 -4.68 12.70 -22.49
C SER A 509 -4.10 12.29 -21.14
N LYS A 510 -4.77 11.36 -20.44
CA LYS A 510 -4.40 10.84 -19.10
C LYS A 510 -2.95 10.31 -19.00
N HIS A 511 -2.26 10.08 -20.12
CA HIS A 511 -0.96 9.42 -20.19
C HIS A 511 0.20 10.33 -20.62
N GLY A 512 -0.05 11.58 -21.05
CA GLY A 512 0.94 12.43 -21.71
C GLY A 512 1.78 13.35 -20.82
N PHE A 513 1.43 13.54 -19.54
CA PHE A 513 2.03 14.61 -18.73
C PHE A 513 3.34 14.21 -18.03
N ALA A 514 4.27 15.17 -17.93
CA ALA A 514 5.54 15.03 -17.22
C ALA A 514 5.33 14.60 -15.75
N THR A 515 6.20 13.73 -15.24
CA THR A 515 6.20 13.25 -13.86
C THR A 515 7.51 13.63 -13.17
N LEU A 516 7.55 13.61 -11.84
CA LEU A 516 8.82 13.84 -11.12
C LEU A 516 9.90 12.83 -11.50
N ARG A 517 9.53 11.59 -11.88
CA ARG A 517 10.48 10.60 -12.40
C ARG A 517 11.16 11.06 -13.70
N ASP A 518 10.44 11.79 -14.55
CA ASP A 518 10.99 12.37 -15.77
C ASP A 518 12.02 13.46 -15.45
N LEU A 519 11.78 14.24 -14.38
CA LEU A 519 12.74 15.25 -13.91
C LEU A 519 14.02 14.60 -13.37
N PHE A 520 13.91 13.51 -12.61
CA PHE A 520 15.09 12.78 -12.14
C PHE A 520 15.89 12.16 -13.30
N ARG A 521 15.21 11.63 -14.32
CA ARG A 521 15.87 11.17 -15.55
C ARG A 521 16.56 12.33 -16.27
N TRP A 522 15.85 13.45 -16.44
CA TRP A 522 16.39 14.64 -17.09
C TRP A 522 17.65 15.16 -16.39
N ALA A 523 17.60 15.33 -15.06
CA ALA A 523 18.76 15.72 -14.26
C ALA A 523 19.89 14.68 -14.29
N GLY A 524 19.56 13.39 -14.40
CA GLY A 524 20.52 12.28 -14.44
C GLY A 524 21.29 12.14 -15.76
N ARG A 525 20.92 12.88 -16.83
CA ARG A 525 21.63 12.81 -18.12
C ARG A 525 22.97 13.55 -18.16
N GLY A 526 23.30 14.32 -17.12
CA GLY A 526 24.64 14.91 -16.97
C GLY A 526 24.98 15.95 -18.04
N ALA A 527 23.99 16.70 -18.52
CA ALA A 527 24.15 17.70 -19.58
C ALA A 527 25.23 18.75 -19.27
N VAL A 528 25.98 19.15 -20.29
CA VAL A 528 26.97 20.24 -20.21
C VAL A 528 26.43 21.47 -20.93
N GLY A 529 26.04 22.48 -20.16
CA GLY A 529 25.45 23.72 -20.68
C GLY A 529 23.93 23.68 -20.82
N TYR A 530 23.31 24.86 -20.93
CA TYR A 530 21.85 24.96 -21.01
C TYR A 530 21.27 24.42 -22.33
N GLN A 531 22.05 24.41 -23.41
CA GLN A 531 21.59 23.87 -24.69
C GLN A 531 21.42 22.35 -24.63
N GLU A 532 22.41 21.62 -24.12
CA GLU A 532 22.28 20.16 -23.96
C GLU A 532 21.19 19.83 -22.95
N LEU A 533 21.11 20.58 -21.85
CA LEU A 533 20.04 20.42 -20.87
C LEU A 533 18.65 20.59 -21.49
N ALA A 534 18.45 21.62 -22.32
CA ALA A 534 17.19 21.83 -23.03
C ALA A 534 16.87 20.70 -24.02
N ASN A 535 17.88 20.25 -24.77
CA ASN A 535 17.75 19.16 -25.73
C ASN A 535 17.33 17.85 -25.03
N ASP A 536 17.97 17.51 -23.90
CA ASP A 536 17.64 16.34 -23.11
C ASP A 536 16.22 16.39 -22.53
N GLY A 537 15.81 17.56 -22.05
CA GLY A 537 14.45 17.79 -21.55
C GLY A 537 13.41 17.62 -22.64
N TYR A 538 13.67 18.16 -23.83
CA TYR A 538 12.79 18.01 -24.97
C TYR A 538 12.64 16.55 -25.38
N MET A 539 13.75 15.82 -25.50
CA MET A 539 13.75 14.39 -25.83
C MET A 539 13.01 13.51 -24.82
N LEU A 540 12.89 13.93 -23.56
CA LEU A 540 12.13 13.19 -22.54
C LEU A 540 10.65 13.59 -22.50
N LEU A 541 10.36 14.89 -22.59
CA LEU A 541 9.04 15.44 -22.33
C LEU A 541 8.18 15.54 -23.60
N ALA A 542 8.73 16.08 -24.69
CA ALA A 542 7.98 16.26 -25.93
C ALA A 542 7.73 14.91 -26.63
N GLU A 543 8.73 14.04 -26.62
CA GLU A 543 8.68 12.74 -27.31
C GLU A 543 7.64 11.77 -26.74
N ARG A 544 7.21 12.01 -25.51
CA ARG A 544 6.13 11.27 -24.85
C ARG A 544 4.74 11.82 -25.23
N ALA A 545 4.66 13.07 -25.67
CA ALA A 545 3.40 13.69 -26.06
C ALA A 545 2.89 13.09 -27.38
N ARG A 546 1.61 12.69 -27.39
CA ARG A 546 0.98 12.07 -28.57
C ARG A 546 0.53 13.08 -29.63
N ARG A 547 0.29 14.33 -29.22
CA ARG A 547 -0.16 15.41 -30.11
C ARG A 547 1.00 16.34 -30.42
N GLU A 548 1.10 16.78 -31.67
CA GLU A 548 2.11 17.75 -32.09
C GLU A 548 1.93 19.11 -31.40
N ASP A 549 0.68 19.53 -31.13
CA ASP A 549 0.39 20.74 -30.35
C ASP A 549 1.03 20.70 -28.94
N ASP A 550 0.95 19.54 -28.28
CA ASP A 550 1.53 19.34 -26.94
C ASP A 550 3.07 19.42 -27.01
N LYS A 551 3.68 18.88 -28.07
CA LYS A 551 5.14 18.97 -28.30
C LYS A 551 5.61 20.40 -28.52
N ALA A 552 4.85 21.17 -29.30
CA ALA A 552 5.14 22.58 -29.54
C ALA A 552 5.09 23.39 -28.24
N VAL A 553 4.11 23.11 -27.36
CA VAL A 553 4.05 23.74 -26.03
C VAL A 553 5.24 23.36 -25.16
N VAL A 554 5.64 22.08 -25.13
CA VAL A 554 6.85 21.66 -24.39
C VAL A 554 8.09 22.40 -24.90
N LYS A 555 8.25 22.50 -26.21
CA LYS A 555 9.35 23.22 -26.85
C LYS A 555 9.39 24.67 -26.40
N GLU A 556 8.28 25.38 -26.57
CA GLU A 556 8.16 26.81 -26.25
C GLU A 556 8.52 27.09 -24.79
N VAL A 557 8.04 26.26 -23.87
CA VAL A 557 8.30 26.39 -22.44
C VAL A 557 9.77 26.17 -22.12
N ILE A 558 10.39 25.14 -22.70
CA ILE A 558 11.82 24.85 -22.51
C ILE A 558 12.66 25.99 -23.08
N GLU A 559 12.41 26.45 -24.31
CA GLU A 559 13.14 27.54 -24.95
C GLU A 559 13.03 28.84 -24.15
N LEU A 560 11.83 29.19 -23.68
CA LEU A 560 11.57 30.36 -22.86
C LEU A 560 12.36 30.34 -21.55
N ILE A 561 12.33 29.22 -20.84
CA ILE A 561 12.93 29.11 -19.51
C ILE A 561 14.44 28.89 -19.61
N MET A 562 14.92 28.08 -20.54
CA MET A 562 16.36 27.82 -20.70
C MET A 562 17.07 28.93 -21.48
N LYS A 563 16.32 29.82 -22.16
CA LYS A 563 16.82 30.87 -23.04
C LYS A 563 17.70 30.33 -24.17
N VAL A 564 17.23 29.26 -24.81
CA VAL A 564 17.90 28.58 -25.93
C VAL A 564 16.91 28.32 -27.06
N THR A 565 17.41 27.84 -28.21
CA THR A 565 16.57 27.42 -29.35
C THR A 565 16.81 25.94 -29.63
N ILE A 566 15.72 25.18 -29.83
CA ILE A 566 15.75 23.75 -30.09
C ILE A 566 15.49 23.52 -31.58
N HIS A 567 16.49 22.96 -32.26
CA HIS A 567 16.41 22.61 -33.68
C HIS A 567 16.19 21.10 -33.86
N GLU A 568 14.93 20.67 -34.01
CA GLU A 568 14.54 19.26 -34.07
C GLU A 568 15.27 18.44 -35.15
N LYS A 569 15.41 18.99 -36.37
CA LYS A 569 16.13 18.31 -37.46
C LYS A 569 17.61 18.07 -37.14
N ALA A 570 18.24 19.02 -36.43
CA ALA A 570 19.63 18.88 -36.00
C ALA A 570 19.75 17.92 -34.81
N LEU A 571 18.76 17.91 -33.92
CA LEU A 571 18.69 17.03 -32.75
C LEU A 571 18.65 15.55 -33.15
N TYR A 572 17.92 15.22 -34.22
CA TYR A 572 17.76 13.86 -34.73
C TYR A 572 18.61 13.54 -35.96
N GLY A 573 19.63 14.34 -36.25
CA GLY A 573 20.57 14.11 -37.35
C GLY A 573 21.63 13.06 -37.01
N LEU A 574 21.78 12.04 -37.86
CA LEU A 574 22.81 11.00 -37.70
C LEU A 574 24.24 11.52 -37.97
N ASP A 575 24.37 12.56 -38.79
CA ASP A 575 25.68 12.99 -39.34
C ASP A 575 26.62 13.59 -38.30
N ARG A 576 26.08 14.24 -37.24
CA ARG A 576 26.87 14.84 -36.16
C ARG A 576 27.24 13.87 -35.05
N SER A 577 26.58 12.72 -34.99
CA SER A 577 26.57 11.86 -33.81
C SER A 577 27.05 10.44 -34.09
N LYS A 578 27.29 10.05 -35.35
CA LYS A 578 27.66 8.67 -35.71
C LYS A 578 28.89 8.16 -34.94
N ALA A 579 29.98 8.92 -34.89
CA ALA A 579 31.19 8.50 -34.18
C ALA A 579 30.98 8.40 -32.65
N GLU A 580 30.31 9.40 -32.05
CA GLU A 580 29.98 9.39 -30.61
C GLU A 580 28.99 8.27 -30.24
N LEU A 581 28.06 7.95 -31.14
CA LEU A 581 27.06 6.88 -30.97
C LEU A 581 27.71 5.51 -31.10
N GLU A 582 28.62 5.32 -32.06
CA GLU A 582 29.34 4.04 -32.26
C GLU A 582 30.32 3.76 -31.11
N GLU A 583 31.02 4.79 -30.63
CA GLU A 583 31.87 4.70 -29.43
C GLU A 583 31.05 4.30 -28.20
N TYR A 584 29.86 4.89 -28.04
CA TYR A 584 29.00 4.64 -26.90
C TYR A 584 28.29 3.26 -26.95
N LEU A 585 27.72 2.89 -28.09
CA LEU A 585 26.96 1.64 -28.26
C LEU A 585 27.88 0.41 -28.31
N GLY A 586 29.18 0.60 -28.55
CA GLY A 586 30.14 -0.49 -28.76
C GLY A 586 29.87 -1.29 -30.04
N CYS A 587 29.05 -0.76 -30.96
CA CYS A 587 28.73 -1.37 -32.24
C CYS A 587 28.52 -0.29 -33.31
N THR A 588 28.80 -0.65 -34.57
CA THR A 588 28.62 0.25 -35.71
C THR A 588 27.15 0.50 -35.97
N VAL A 589 26.79 1.71 -36.38
CA VAL A 589 25.40 2.02 -36.76
C VAL A 589 25.00 1.14 -37.94
N PRO A 590 23.89 0.38 -37.85
CA PRO A 590 23.47 -0.54 -38.90
C PRO A 590 23.34 0.16 -40.26
N SER A 591 24.10 -0.31 -41.25
CA SER A 591 24.19 0.31 -42.58
C SER A 591 23.84 -0.68 -43.71
N GLY A 592 23.14 -1.77 -43.39
CA GLY A 592 22.85 -2.85 -44.33
C GLY A 592 21.73 -2.53 -45.34
N PRO A 593 21.70 -3.20 -46.51
CA PRO A 593 20.73 -2.94 -47.58
C PRO A 593 19.27 -3.28 -47.23
N GLY A 594 19.04 -3.98 -46.11
CA GLY A 594 17.70 -4.30 -45.58
C GLY A 594 17.10 -3.26 -44.63
N LEU A 595 17.83 -2.18 -44.29
CA LEU A 595 17.38 -1.15 -43.36
C LEU A 595 17.33 0.22 -44.05
N ILE A 596 16.14 0.82 -44.12
CA ILE A 596 15.93 2.14 -44.70
C ILE A 596 15.83 3.19 -43.60
N TRP A 597 16.80 4.11 -43.56
CA TRP A 597 16.86 5.20 -42.58
C TRP A 597 15.90 6.34 -42.91
N THR A 598 14.62 6.17 -42.56
CA THR A 598 13.60 7.23 -42.58
C THR A 598 13.83 8.26 -41.47
N GLU A 599 13.26 9.47 -41.60
CA GLU A 599 13.35 10.52 -40.57
C GLU A 599 12.81 10.03 -39.21
N ALA A 600 11.69 9.31 -39.22
CA ALA A 600 11.10 8.72 -38.03
C ALA A 600 12.01 7.66 -37.37
N MET A 601 12.68 6.82 -38.19
CA MET A 601 13.61 5.80 -37.70
C MET A 601 14.86 6.42 -37.08
N ARG A 602 15.40 7.48 -37.70
CA ARG A 602 16.56 8.23 -37.16
C ARG A 602 16.24 8.84 -35.79
N ARG A 603 15.07 9.49 -35.68
CA ARG A 603 14.56 10.03 -34.41
C ARG A 603 14.45 8.94 -33.34
N LEU A 604 13.77 7.82 -33.65
CA LEU A 604 13.61 6.70 -32.73
C LEU A 604 14.97 6.11 -32.29
N PHE A 605 15.88 5.90 -33.23
CA PHE A 605 17.21 5.37 -32.96
C PHE A 605 18.01 6.26 -32.02
N ILE A 606 18.03 7.58 -32.24
CA ILE A 606 18.75 8.51 -31.36
C ILE A 606 18.18 8.52 -29.94
N LEU A 607 16.85 8.46 -29.81
CA LEU A 607 16.18 8.38 -28.50
C LEU A 607 16.54 7.07 -27.78
N LEU A 608 16.57 5.95 -28.49
CA LEU A 608 17.02 4.66 -27.96
C LEU A 608 18.47 4.72 -27.50
N CYS A 609 19.37 5.26 -28.32
CA CYS A 609 20.78 5.37 -27.98
C CYS A 609 21.00 6.24 -26.73
N ARG A 610 20.30 7.37 -26.63
CA ARG A 610 20.34 8.24 -25.45
C ARG A 610 19.79 7.53 -24.21
N ALA A 611 18.69 6.80 -24.32
CA ALA A 611 18.15 6.04 -23.20
C ALA A 611 19.12 4.94 -22.74
N LEU A 612 19.72 4.20 -23.68
CA LEU A 612 20.76 3.20 -23.38
C LEU A 612 21.95 3.85 -22.66
N LYS A 613 22.39 5.04 -23.11
CA LYS A 613 23.50 5.82 -22.49
C LYS A 613 23.34 6.04 -21.01
N HIS A 614 22.11 6.21 -20.56
CA HIS A 614 21.82 6.46 -19.17
C HIS A 614 21.19 5.26 -18.46
N ASN A 615 21.30 4.06 -19.04
CA ASN A 615 20.72 2.81 -18.53
C ASN A 615 19.21 2.96 -18.22
N GLU A 616 18.50 3.71 -19.05
CA GLU A 616 17.07 3.94 -18.90
C GLU A 616 16.29 2.77 -19.53
N PRO A 617 15.31 2.17 -18.82
CA PRO A 617 14.43 1.19 -19.43
C PRO A 617 13.55 1.86 -20.49
N VAL A 618 13.46 1.26 -21.69
CA VAL A 618 12.72 1.82 -22.82
C VAL A 618 11.42 1.06 -23.08
N LEU A 619 10.34 1.81 -23.27
CA LEU A 619 9.04 1.30 -23.71
C LEU A 619 8.65 1.96 -25.04
N LEU A 620 8.50 1.17 -26.10
CA LEU A 620 8.04 1.65 -27.40
C LEU A 620 6.54 1.39 -27.56
N VAL A 621 5.76 2.46 -27.72
CA VAL A 621 4.29 2.39 -27.87
C VAL A 621 3.91 2.94 -29.25
N GLY A 622 3.19 2.15 -30.03
CA GLY A 622 2.73 2.53 -31.37
C GLY A 622 1.96 1.38 -32.03
N GLU A 623 1.33 1.65 -33.17
CA GLU A 623 0.55 0.66 -33.93
C GLU A 623 1.39 -0.55 -34.37
N THR A 624 0.76 -1.72 -34.50
CA THR A 624 1.42 -2.91 -35.05
C THR A 624 1.98 -2.62 -36.45
N GLY A 625 3.22 -3.05 -36.72
CA GLY A 625 3.90 -2.78 -38.00
C GLY A 625 4.59 -1.41 -38.11
N SER A 626 4.54 -0.55 -37.08
CA SER A 626 5.16 0.79 -37.11
C SER A 626 6.69 0.83 -36.99
N GLY A 627 7.40 -0.29 -37.21
CA GLY A 627 8.86 -0.36 -37.08
C GLY A 627 9.40 -0.34 -35.65
N LYS A 628 8.63 -0.81 -34.64
CA LYS A 628 9.12 -0.89 -33.24
C LYS A 628 10.21 -1.96 -33.02
N THR A 629 10.19 -3.01 -33.84
CA THR A 629 11.12 -4.16 -33.74
C THR A 629 12.25 -4.09 -34.77
N SER A 630 12.01 -3.37 -35.87
CA SER A 630 12.99 -3.06 -36.91
C SER A 630 14.06 -2.13 -36.36
#